data_AF-A0A7C2E411-F1
#
_entry.id   AF-A0A7C2E411-F1
#
_cell.length_a   1.000
_cell.length_b   1.000
_cell.length_c   1.000
_cell.angle_alpha   90.00
_cell.angle_beta   90.00
_cell.angle_gamma   90.00
#
_symmetry.space_group_name_H-M   'P 1'
#
loop_
_entity.id
_entity.type
_entity.pdbx_description
1 polymer ?
#
loop_
_entity_poly.entity_id
_entity_poly.type
_entity_poly.pdbx_seq_one_letter_code
_entity_poly.pdbx_strand_id
1 'polypeptide(L)' 'MRRFLLWTILGFIAGGALAFGSGLAWLTLVNTDSREGAAAMGVIFLFTPAGAVLGAIAGAVAALVGGRR' A
#
# COMPACT_ATOMS: atom_id res chain seq x y z
N MET A 1 -2.11 -12.54 -19.87
CA MET A 1 -0.84 -12.08 -19.25
C MET A 1 -0.74 -10.56 -19.09
N ARG A 2 -0.82 -9.75 -20.16
CA ARG A 2 -0.56 -8.29 -20.08
C ARG A 2 -1.47 -7.53 -19.11
N ARG A 3 -2.79 -7.79 -19.13
CA ARG A 3 -3.74 -7.17 -18.20
C ARG A 3 -3.43 -7.49 -16.74
N PHE A 4 -3.14 -8.76 -16.43
CA PHE A 4 -2.78 -9.19 -15.09
C PHE A 4 -1.61 -8.37 -14.53
N LEU A 5 -0.51 -8.29 -15.27
CA LEU A 5 0.66 -7.51 -14.85
C LEU A 5 0.33 -6.02 -14.65
N LEU A 6 -0.42 -5.41 -15.55
CA LEU A 6 -0.82 -4.00 -15.42
C LEU A 6 -1.62 -3.75 -14.15
N TRP A 7 -2.65 -4.54 -13.90
CA TRP A 7 -3.50 -4.37 -12.72
C TRP A 7 -2.75 -4.69 -11.41
N THR A 8 -1.86 -5.69 -11.41
CA THR A 8 -0.99 -5.97 -10.26
C THR A 8 -0.05 -4.80 -9.96
N ILE A 9 0.59 -4.22 -10.98
CA ILE A 9 1.48 -3.06 -10.81
C ILE A 9 0.69 -1.83 -10.33
N LEU A 10 -0.47 -1.55 -10.94
CA LEU A 10 -1.32 -0.45 -10.52
C LEU A 10 -1.81 -0.63 -9.08
N GLY A 11 -2.21 -1.86 -8.72
CA GLY A 11 -2.57 -2.22 -7.36
C GLY A 11 -1.40 -2.03 -6.39
N PHE A 12 -0.19 -2.44 -6.76
CA PHE A 12 1.01 -2.25 -5.94
C PHE A 12 1.27 -0.77 -5.65
N ILE A 13 1.24 0.07 -6.68
CA ILE A 13 1.50 1.51 -6.57
C ILE A 13 0.39 2.18 -5.74
N ALA A 14 -0.88 1.90 -6.06
CA ALA A 14 -2.01 2.51 -5.37
C ALA A 14 -2.09 2.06 -3.91
N GLY A 15 -1.92 0.78 -3.62
CA GLY A 15 -1.91 0.25 -2.26
C GLY A 15 -0.77 0.81 -1.42
N GLY A 16 0.43 0.93 -1.99
CA GLY A 16 1.57 1.57 -1.34
C GLY A 16 1.30 3.04 -1.03
N ALA A 17 0.78 3.80 -2.00
CA ALA A 17 0.44 5.21 -1.81
C ALA A 17 -0.63 5.42 -0.73
N LEU A 18 -1.68 4.60 -0.72
CA LEU A 18 -2.75 4.67 0.30
C LEU A 18 -2.23 4.31 1.70
N ALA A 19 -1.39 3.28 1.81
CA ALA A 19 -0.80 2.89 3.09
C ALA A 19 0.23 3.90 3.60
N PHE A 20 1.00 4.52 2.70
CA PHE A 20 1.87 5.63 3.06
C PHE A 20 1.06 6.81 3.59
N GLY A 21 0.03 7.26 2.86
CA GLY A 21 -0.83 8.38 3.29
C GLY A 21 -1.54 8.11 4.62
N SER A 22 -2.08 6.90 4.82
CA SER A 22 -2.68 6.51 6.10
C SER A 22 -1.65 6.39 7.22
N GLY A 23 -0.43 5.94 6.93
CA GLY A 23 0.67 5.95 7.89
C GLY A 23 1.06 7.36 8.32
N LEU A 24 1.13 8.32 7.39
CA LEU A 24 1.36 9.73 7.75
C LEU A 24 0.22 10.29 8.61
N ALA A 25 -1.03 9.98 8.28
CA ALA A 25 -2.18 10.38 9.10
C ALA A 25 -2.15 9.72 10.50
N TRP A 26 -1.64 8.50 10.60
CA TRP A 26 -1.46 7.83 11.89
C TRP A 26 -0.41 8.55 12.76
N LEU A 27 0.70 9.01 12.17
CA LEU A 27 1.72 9.79 12.88
C LEU A 27 1.18 11.10 13.44
N THR A 28 0.23 11.75 12.78
CA THR A 28 -0.36 13.01 13.28
C THR A 28 -1.41 12.77 14.36
N LEU A 29 -2.03 11.59 14.40
CA LEU A 29 -3.04 11.23 15.40
C LEU A 29 -2.44 10.63 16.68
N VAL A 30 -1.33 9.90 16.56
CA VAL A 30 -0.66 9.27 17.69
C VAL A 30 0.53 10.14 18.05
N ASN A 31 0.39 10.92 19.11
CA ASN A 31 1.40 11.87 19.58
C ASN A 31 2.77 11.19 19.77
N THR A 32 3.66 11.32 18.78
CA THR A 32 4.95 10.61 18.71
C THR A 32 6.13 11.41 19.27
N ASP A 33 5.90 12.29 20.25
CA ASP A 33 6.85 13.29 20.77
C ASP A 33 8.28 12.79 21.06
N SER A 34 8.47 11.51 21.40
CA SER A 34 9.79 10.92 21.69
C SER A 34 10.27 9.87 20.68
N ARG A 35 9.48 9.57 19.63
CA ARG A 35 9.71 8.46 18.70
C ARG A 35 9.44 8.79 17.24
N GLU A 36 9.40 10.07 16.87
CA GLU A 36 9.06 10.53 15.51
C GLU A 36 9.87 9.81 14.42
N GLY A 37 11.19 9.68 14.62
CA GLY A 37 12.06 8.99 13.65
C GLY A 37 11.73 7.50 13.50
N ALA A 38 11.52 6.79 14.60
CA ALA A 38 11.18 5.37 14.58
C ALA A 38 9.77 5.13 13.98
N ALA A 39 8.83 6.01 14.30
CA ALA A 39 7.47 5.94 13.79
C ALA A 39 7.42 6.26 12.29
N ALA A 40 8.14 7.28 11.83
CA ALA A 40 8.31 7.59 10.41
C ALA A 40 8.97 6.44 9.64
N MET A 41 9.99 5.80 10.22
CA MET A 41 10.56 4.59 9.65
C MET A 41 9.55 3.45 9.57
N GLY A 42 8.67 3.29 10.56
CA GLY A 42 7.56 2.35 10.51
C GLY A 42 6.63 2.60 9.31
N VAL A 43 6.32 3.86 9.00
CA VAL A 43 5.48 4.19 7.84
C VAL A 43 6.16 3.78 6.52
N ILE A 44 7.46 4.07 6.38
CA ILE A 44 8.20 3.79 5.14
C ILE A 44 8.51 2.30 4.96
N PHE A 45 8.93 1.62 6.03
CA PHE A 45 9.43 0.23 5.94
C PHE A 45 8.40 -0.84 6.27
N LEU A 46 7.29 -0.47 6.94
CA LEU A 46 6.23 -1.43 7.28
C LEU A 46 4.90 -1.10 6.58
N PHE A 47 4.35 0.11 6.79
CA PHE A 47 3.02 0.43 6.26
C PHE A 47 3.03 0.45 4.73
N THR A 48 3.96 1.20 4.14
CA THR A 48 4.05 1.37 2.69
C THR A 48 4.27 0.04 1.95
N PRO A 49 5.23 -0.83 2.35
CA PRO A 49 5.44 -2.10 1.68
C PRO A 49 4.29 -3.08 1.91
N ALA A 50 3.70 -3.11 3.12
CA ALA A 50 2.54 -3.94 3.39
C ALA A 50 1.34 -3.54 2.51
N GLY A 51 1.04 -2.24 2.43
CA GLY A 51 0.01 -1.71 1.54
C GLY A 51 0.26 -2.01 0.08
N ALA A 52 1.50 -1.89 -0.37
CA ALA A 52 1.87 -2.19 -1.75
C ALA A 52 1.67 -3.68 -2.07
N VAL A 53 2.06 -4.60 -1.16
CA VAL A 53 1.81 -6.04 -1.34
C VAL A 53 0.30 -6.34 -1.37
N LEU A 54 -0.46 -5.80 -0.42
CA LEU A 54 -1.93 -5.99 -0.38
C LEU A 54 -2.61 -5.43 -1.63
N GLY A 55 -2.17 -4.26 -2.10
CA GLY A 55 -2.66 -3.65 -3.33
C GLY A 55 -2.32 -4.48 -4.56
N ALA A 56 -1.11 -5.04 -4.65
CA ALA A 56 -0.71 -5.93 -5.73
C ALA A 56 -1.60 -7.18 -5.78
N ILE A 57 -1.88 -7.78 -4.63
CA ILE A 57 -2.79 -8.94 -4.50
C ILE A 57 -4.19 -8.54 -4.95
N ALA A 58 -4.72 -7.40 -4.48
CA ALA A 58 -6.04 -6.91 -4.88
C ALA A 58 -6.13 -6.66 -6.39
N GLY A 59 -5.10 -6.05 -7.00
CA GLY A 59 -5.01 -5.81 -8.43
C GLY A 59 -4.94 -7.11 -9.24
N ALA A 60 -4.16 -8.08 -8.79
CA ALA A 60 -4.10 -9.42 -9.38
C ALA A 60 -5.47 -10.11 -9.37
N VAL A 61 -6.17 -10.08 -8.21
CA VAL A 61 -7.51 -10.63 -8.06
C VAL A 61 -8.50 -9.92 -8.99
N ALA A 62 -8.47 -8.59 -9.04
CA ALA A 62 -9.34 -7.79 -9.91
C ALA A 62 -9.15 -8.15 -11.38
N ALA A 63 -7.90 -8.33 -11.84
CA ALA A 63 -7.63 -8.76 -13.21
C ALA A 63 -8.15 -10.17 -13.53
N LEU A 64 -8.07 -11.09 -12.56
CA LEU A 64 -8.57 -12.46 -12.73
C LEU A 64 -10.10 -12.52 -12.74
N VAL A 65 -10.77 -11.70 -11.91
CA VAL A 65 -12.23 -11.63 -11.86
C VAL A 65 -12.80 -10.85 -13.05
N GLY A 66 -12.19 -9.73 -13.41
CA GLY A 66 -12.63 -8.87 -14.52
C GLY A 66 -12.41 -9.46 -15.92
N GLY A 67 -11.53 -10.46 -16.06
CA GLY A 67 -11.30 -11.16 -17.33
C GLY A 67 -12.28 -12.29 -17.65
N ARG A 68 -13.25 -12.58 -16.76
CA ARG A 68 -14.28 -13.62 -16.95
C ARG A 68 -15.57 -13.13 -17.62
N ARG A 69 -15.60 -11.88 -18.08
CA ARG A 69 -16.69 -11.28 -18.88
C ARG A 69 -16.16 -10.98 -20.26
#